data_AF-A0A4R5CIB8-F1
#
_entry.id   AF-A0A4R5CIB8-F1
#
_cell.length_a   1.000
_cell.length_b   1.000
_cell.length_c   1.000
_cell.angle_alpha   90.00
_cell.angle_beta   90.00
_cell.angle_gamma   90.00
#
_symmetry.space_group_name_H-M   'P 1'
#
loop_
_entity.id
_entity.type
_entity.pdbx_description
1 polymer ?
#
loop_
_entity_poly.entity_id
_entity_poly.type
_entity_poly.pdbx_seq_one_letter_code
_entity_poly.pdbx_strand_id
1 'polypeptide(L)'
;MSDLVVLALGEGGLGGPGSGGSIGARVVAVAVQVGPGSGDADAVRDRALAAGAVAADVVDARDEFADHHCLPALKANALHPRLLPALSTPLVAEHLVAAARRHGARTVAHGFTGDARVGFEAGVAALAPDLTCLAVDAVPSRPAAALWGPPRDGDADELVVTFDAGRPVAIDGETVTMWQAIELTTQRARAQGVGDTAMPGASVLAAAHRDLEAGTVERDLARFKAGVDRRWSGLVHAGRWFSPLRRALDDFVETANRPVSGEVRLTLRAGAVSLDHQPLAA
;
A
#
# COMPACT_ATOMS: atom_id res chain seq x y z
N MET A 1 11.99 28.99 22.60
CA MET A 1 12.03 27.52 22.47
C MET A 1 11.78 27.22 21.02
N SER A 2 12.63 26.44 20.35
CA SER A 2 12.42 26.06 18.95
C SER A 2 11.23 25.10 18.86
N ASP A 3 10.31 25.37 17.93
CA ASP A 3 9.15 24.52 17.68
C ASP A 3 9.59 23.10 17.29
N LEU A 4 8.73 22.12 17.58
CA LEU A 4 8.95 20.72 17.24
C LEU A 4 8.07 20.34 16.05
N VAL A 5 8.69 19.75 15.03
CA VAL A 5 8.03 19.27 13.81
C VAL A 5 8.19 17.76 13.72
N VAL A 6 7.10 17.05 13.41
CA VAL A 6 7.14 15.63 13.06
C VAL A 6 7.22 15.50 11.54
N LEU A 7 8.27 14.87 11.02
CA LEU A 7 8.52 14.75 9.58
C LEU A 7 8.37 13.30 9.11
N ALA A 8 7.54 13.08 8.09
CA ALA A 8 7.47 11.80 7.39
C ALA A 8 8.75 11.56 6.61
N LEU A 9 9.42 10.45 6.90
CA LEU A 9 10.54 9.95 6.11
C LEU A 9 10.02 9.14 4.92
N GLY A 10 10.45 9.50 3.71
CA GLY A 10 10.33 8.61 2.57
C GLY A 10 11.37 7.48 2.63
N GLU A 11 11.23 6.47 1.76
CA GLU A 11 12.16 5.32 1.69
C GLU A 11 13.62 5.72 1.37
N GLY A 12 13.86 6.96 0.92
CA GLY A 12 15.21 7.54 0.74
C GLY A 12 15.88 8.05 2.02
N GLY A 13 15.18 8.12 3.16
CA GLY A 13 15.66 8.72 4.42
C GLY A 13 15.69 10.26 4.42
N LEU A 14 16.16 10.85 5.53
CA LEU A 14 16.56 12.26 5.56
C LEU A 14 17.83 12.40 4.71
N GLY A 15 17.81 13.28 3.72
CA GLY A 15 19.04 13.69 3.04
C GLY A 15 20.03 14.18 4.10
N GLY A 16 21.27 13.70 4.03
CA GLY A 16 22.36 14.18 4.88
C GLY A 16 22.56 15.70 4.76
N PRO A 17 23.46 16.29 5.55
CA PRO A 17 23.60 17.74 5.66
C PRO A 17 23.95 18.34 4.30
N GLY A 18 22.97 18.93 3.60
CA GLY A 18 23.22 19.61 2.31
C GLY A 18 22.08 19.67 1.28
N SER A 19 20.93 19.01 1.45
CA SER A 19 19.84 19.09 0.46
C SER A 19 18.44 19.19 1.08
N GLY A 20 17.86 20.39 1.06
CA GLY A 20 16.51 20.71 1.53
C GLY A 20 16.53 21.58 2.79
N GLY A 21 16.06 22.83 2.68
CA GLY A 21 16.24 23.91 3.66
C GLY A 21 16.05 23.48 5.12
N SER A 22 16.87 24.05 6.01
CA SER A 22 16.70 23.86 7.45
C SER A 22 15.24 24.16 7.81
N ILE A 23 14.45 23.13 8.12
CA ILE A 23 13.26 23.32 8.93
C ILE A 23 13.85 23.93 10.20
N GLY A 24 13.69 25.23 10.42
CA GLY A 24 14.34 25.99 11.51
C GLY A 24 13.81 25.61 12.90
N ALA A 25 13.51 24.33 13.08
CA ALA A 25 12.76 23.69 14.13
C ALA A 25 13.45 22.36 14.48
N ARG A 26 13.16 21.83 15.65
CA ARG A 26 13.61 20.49 16.02
C ARG A 26 12.76 19.48 15.26
N VAL A 27 13.36 18.43 14.73
CA VAL A 27 12.65 17.42 13.91
C VAL A 27 12.61 16.09 14.63
N VAL A 28 11.41 15.55 14.81
CA VAL A 28 11.19 14.11 15.07
C VAL A 28 10.95 13.44 13.72
N ALA A 29 11.80 12.50 13.36
CA ALA A 29 11.66 11.75 12.14
C ALA A 29 10.72 10.54 12.35
N VAL A 30 9.79 10.30 11.43
CA VAL A 30 8.88 9.16 11.49
C VAL A 30 8.94 8.40 10.17
N ALA A 31 9.41 7.16 10.21
CA ALA A 31 9.35 6.24 9.08
C ALA A 31 8.22 5.23 9.29
N VAL A 32 7.32 5.12 8.31
CA VAL A 32 6.22 4.14 8.31
C VAL A 32 6.50 3.15 7.18
N GLN A 33 6.78 1.91 7.53
CA GLN A 33 7.17 0.86 6.59
C GLN A 33 5.91 0.13 6.09
N VAL A 34 5.62 0.24 4.80
CA VAL A 34 4.37 -0.25 4.18
C VAL A 34 4.60 -1.20 2.99
N GLY A 35 5.85 -1.55 2.69
CA GLY A 35 6.17 -2.29 1.48
C GLY A 35 7.50 -3.02 1.51
N PRO A 36 7.74 -3.89 0.52
CA PRO A 36 8.93 -4.72 0.48
C PRO A 36 10.12 -3.86 0.04
N GLY A 37 11.09 -3.67 0.94
CA GLY A 37 12.27 -2.81 0.70
C GLY A 37 12.44 -1.64 1.66
N SER A 38 11.58 -1.53 2.68
CA SER A 38 11.62 -0.47 3.70
C SER A 38 12.89 -0.42 4.58
N GLY A 39 13.78 -1.40 4.41
CA GLY A 39 15.07 -1.49 5.10
C GLY A 39 14.95 -1.97 6.55
N ASP A 40 16.11 -2.22 7.16
CA ASP A 40 16.21 -2.53 8.59
C ASP A 40 15.82 -1.32 9.44
N ALA A 41 14.99 -1.55 10.46
CA ALA A 41 14.40 -0.48 11.25
C ALA A 41 15.46 0.30 12.06
N ASP A 42 16.46 -0.38 12.60
CA ASP A 42 17.53 0.24 13.36
C ASP A 42 18.44 1.06 12.44
N ALA A 43 18.77 0.55 11.26
CA ALA A 43 19.54 1.29 10.25
C ALA A 43 18.81 2.56 9.76
N VAL A 44 17.48 2.53 9.63
CA VAL A 44 16.67 3.71 9.29
C VAL A 44 16.69 4.73 10.44
N ARG A 45 16.53 4.26 11.67
CA ARG A 45 16.58 5.10 12.89
C ARG A 45 17.93 5.79 13.03
N ASP A 46 19.02 5.04 12.93
CA ASP A 46 20.38 5.55 13.08
C ASP A 46 20.72 6.61 12.04
N ARG A 47 20.28 6.40 10.78
CA ARG A 47 20.45 7.38 9.71
C ARG A 47 19.70 8.68 10.00
N ALA A 48 18.48 8.60 10.52
CA ALA A 48 17.69 9.78 10.85
C ALA A 48 18.30 10.60 11.99
N LEU A 49 18.81 9.92 13.02
CA LEU A 49 19.53 10.56 14.14
C LEU A 49 20.84 11.19 13.67
N ALA A 50 21.62 10.49 12.84
CA ALA A 50 22.85 11.01 12.26
C ALA A 50 22.62 12.24 11.35
N ALA A 51 21.44 12.34 10.74
CA ALA A 51 21.03 13.51 9.95
C ALA A 51 20.52 14.69 10.79
N GLY A 52 20.46 14.57 12.12
CA GLY A 52 20.12 15.65 13.04
C GLY A 52 18.69 15.65 13.59
N ALA A 53 17.93 14.56 13.40
CA ALA A 53 16.65 14.40 14.08
C ALA A 53 16.86 14.28 15.61
N VAL A 54 16.00 14.92 16.40
CA VAL A 54 16.06 14.84 17.88
C VAL A 54 15.44 13.54 18.42
N ALA A 55 14.65 12.86 17.59
CA ALA A 55 14.10 11.53 17.82
C ALA A 55 13.75 10.89 16.47
N ALA A 56 13.71 9.57 16.43
CA ALA A 56 13.36 8.80 15.24
C ALA A 56 12.46 7.61 15.61
N ASP A 57 11.20 7.67 15.18
CA ASP A 57 10.22 6.60 15.32
C ASP A 57 10.20 5.81 14.00
N VAL A 58 10.37 4.49 14.08
CA VAL A 58 10.20 3.60 12.93
C VAL A 58 9.08 2.64 13.26
N VAL A 59 8.05 2.64 12.41
CA VAL A 59 6.84 1.83 12.57
C VAL A 59 6.80 0.81 11.44
N ASP A 60 6.77 -0.46 11.80
CA ASP A 60 6.43 -1.53 10.86
C ASP A 60 4.91 -1.62 10.76
N ALA A 61 4.38 -1.16 9.62
CA ALA A 61 2.94 -1.12 9.35
C ALA A 61 2.59 -1.99 8.14
N ARG A 62 3.39 -3.01 7.82
CA ARG A 62 3.20 -3.86 6.65
C ARG A 62 1.92 -4.68 6.70
N ASP A 63 1.68 -5.38 7.81
CA ASP A 63 0.42 -6.11 8.02
C ASP A 63 -0.77 -5.16 8.11
N GLU A 64 -0.63 -4.02 8.80
CA GLU A 64 -1.68 -3.00 8.91
C GLU A 64 -2.07 -2.43 7.55
N PHE A 65 -1.08 -2.09 6.72
CA PHE A 65 -1.30 -1.63 5.35
C PHE A 65 -1.98 -2.72 4.50
N ALA A 66 -1.50 -3.96 4.60
CA ALA A 66 -2.06 -5.07 3.87
C ALA A 66 -3.53 -5.31 4.23
N ASP A 67 -3.86 -5.37 5.52
CA ASP A 67 -5.20 -5.70 6.02
C ASP A 67 -6.18 -4.53 5.95
N HIS A 68 -5.76 -3.31 6.27
CA HIS A 68 -6.68 -2.17 6.35
C HIS A 68 -6.74 -1.34 5.06
N HIS A 69 -5.78 -1.50 4.14
CA HIS A 69 -5.75 -0.71 2.90
C HIS A 69 -5.75 -1.60 1.64
N CYS A 70 -4.83 -2.56 1.54
CA CYS A 70 -4.75 -3.40 0.35
C CYS A 70 -5.93 -4.38 0.23
N LEU A 71 -6.37 -5.00 1.32
CA LEU A 71 -7.48 -5.95 1.28
C LEU A 71 -8.82 -5.30 0.88
N PRO A 72 -9.25 -4.15 1.47
CA PRO A 72 -10.42 -3.43 0.97
C PRO A 72 -10.29 -3.04 -0.50
N ALA A 73 -9.10 -2.60 -0.93
CA ALA A 73 -8.84 -2.30 -2.33
C ALA A 73 -8.94 -3.55 -3.23
N LEU A 74 -8.49 -4.72 -2.76
CA LEU A 74 -8.59 -5.99 -3.49
C LEU A 74 -10.06 -6.37 -3.68
N LYS A 75 -10.82 -6.38 -2.58
CA LYS A 75 -12.25 -6.69 -2.56
C LYS A 75 -13.10 -5.73 -3.43
N ALA A 76 -12.66 -4.48 -3.54
CA ALA A 76 -13.25 -3.46 -4.41
C ALA A 76 -12.68 -3.43 -5.84
N ASN A 77 -11.91 -4.46 -6.25
CA ASN A 77 -11.24 -4.55 -7.56
C ASN A 77 -10.41 -3.30 -7.93
N ALA A 78 -9.89 -2.62 -6.92
CA ALA A 78 -9.15 -1.36 -7.01
C ALA A 78 -7.67 -1.51 -6.66
N LEU A 79 -7.22 -2.68 -6.20
CA LEU A 79 -5.82 -2.94 -5.89
C LEU A 79 -4.98 -3.00 -7.17
N HIS A 80 -4.29 -1.90 -7.47
CA HIS A 80 -3.36 -1.83 -8.60
C HIS A 80 -2.23 -0.83 -8.34
N PRO A 81 -1.10 -0.92 -9.05
CA PRO A 81 0.09 -0.14 -8.70
C PRO A 81 -0.10 1.38 -8.69
N ARG A 82 -0.91 1.92 -9.61
CA ARG A 82 -1.22 3.36 -9.66
C ARG A 82 -2.02 3.89 -8.46
N LEU A 83 -2.69 3.03 -7.69
CA LEU A 83 -3.46 3.43 -6.51
C LEU A 83 -2.67 3.25 -5.20
N LEU A 84 -1.60 2.45 -5.21
CA LEU A 84 -0.80 2.14 -4.01
C LEU A 84 -0.36 3.40 -3.23
N PRO A 85 0.11 4.50 -3.86
CA PRO A 85 0.45 5.72 -3.12
C PRO A 85 -0.77 6.37 -2.43
N ALA A 86 -1.93 6.35 -3.08
CA ALA A 86 -3.17 6.88 -2.49
C ALA A 86 -3.71 5.98 -1.37
N LEU A 87 -3.40 4.68 -1.41
CA LEU A 87 -3.74 3.73 -0.35
C LEU A 87 -2.84 3.89 0.88
N SER A 88 -1.55 4.18 0.72
CA SER A 88 -0.62 4.25 1.85
C SER A 88 -0.67 5.58 2.60
N THR A 89 -0.99 6.68 1.92
CA THR A 89 -0.96 8.03 2.54
C THR A 89 -1.90 8.24 3.73
N PRO A 90 -3.11 7.66 3.81
CA PRO A 90 -3.95 7.77 5.00
C PRO A 90 -3.33 7.07 6.21
N LEU A 91 -2.71 5.90 6.01
CA LEU A 91 -2.00 5.17 7.08
C LEU A 91 -0.79 5.96 7.59
N VAL A 92 -0.01 6.53 6.67
CA VAL A 92 1.11 7.40 7.04
C VAL A 92 0.62 8.63 7.83
N ALA A 93 -0.52 9.21 7.46
CA ALA A 93 -1.13 10.32 8.19
C ALA A 93 -1.54 9.91 9.62
N GLU A 94 -2.16 8.74 9.81
CA GLU A 94 -2.53 8.21 11.14
C GLU A 94 -1.30 8.09 12.06
N HIS A 95 -0.22 7.46 11.57
CA HIS A 95 1.01 7.29 12.34
C HIS A 95 1.75 8.61 12.61
N LEU A 96 1.75 9.54 11.66
CA LEU A 96 2.34 10.87 11.86
C LEU A 96 1.56 11.70 12.88
N VAL A 97 0.23 11.69 12.81
CA VAL A 97 -0.63 12.36 13.78
C VAL A 97 -0.40 11.76 15.16
N ALA A 98 -0.36 10.43 15.28
CA ALA A 98 -0.08 9.76 16.54
C ALA A 98 1.29 10.17 17.11
N ALA A 99 2.34 10.19 16.28
CA ALA A 99 3.66 10.66 16.67
C ALA A 99 3.65 12.14 17.10
N ALA A 100 2.95 13.02 16.38
CA ALA A 100 2.80 14.42 16.75
C ALA A 100 2.18 14.58 18.14
N ARG A 101 1.16 13.78 18.48
CA ARG A 101 0.59 13.78 19.83
C ARG A 101 1.57 13.27 20.88
N ARG A 102 2.25 12.15 20.63
CA ARG A 102 3.22 11.57 21.57
C ARG A 102 4.36 12.53 21.89
N HIS A 103 4.88 13.21 20.87
CA HIS A 103 6.03 14.12 20.99
C HIS A 103 5.63 15.56 21.34
N GLY A 104 4.33 15.87 21.40
CA GLY A 104 3.83 17.22 21.70
C GLY A 104 4.07 18.24 20.58
N ALA A 105 4.18 17.78 19.32
CA ALA A 105 4.32 18.65 18.16
C ALA A 105 2.96 19.22 17.72
N ARG A 106 2.98 20.45 17.21
CA ARG A 106 1.81 21.11 16.60
C ARG A 106 1.87 21.14 15.07
N THR A 107 2.97 20.63 14.52
CA THR A 107 3.26 20.68 13.09
C THR A 107 3.72 19.31 12.61
N VAL A 108 3.12 18.84 11.53
CA VAL A 108 3.60 17.70 10.74
C VAL A 108 4.15 18.19 9.41
N ALA A 109 5.17 17.52 8.88
CA ALA A 109 5.78 17.84 7.61
C ALA A 109 5.90 16.58 6.73
N HIS A 110 5.82 16.75 5.41
CA HIS A 110 5.92 15.64 4.45
C HIS A 110 6.57 16.07 3.13
N GLY A 111 7.20 15.10 2.44
CA GLY A 111 7.72 15.25 1.09
C GLY A 111 6.79 14.75 -0.03
N PHE A 112 5.55 14.37 0.26
CA PHE A 112 4.63 13.88 -0.77
C PHE A 112 4.33 14.94 -1.83
N THR A 113 4.19 14.48 -3.08
CA THR A 113 3.79 15.30 -4.24
C THR A 113 2.61 14.66 -4.98
N GLY A 114 1.96 15.40 -5.89
CA GLY A 114 0.85 14.90 -6.70
C GLY A 114 -0.34 14.38 -5.87
N ASP A 115 -0.98 13.30 -6.32
CA ASP A 115 -2.16 12.73 -5.66
C ASP A 115 -1.86 12.20 -4.24
N ALA A 116 -0.64 11.72 -4.01
CA ALA A 116 -0.20 11.25 -2.69
C ALA A 116 -0.19 12.40 -1.68
N ARG A 117 0.17 13.62 -2.10
CA ARG A 117 0.06 14.82 -1.25
C ARG A 117 -1.39 15.10 -0.87
N VAL A 118 -2.30 15.06 -1.84
CA VAL A 118 -3.72 15.33 -1.62
C VAL A 118 -4.30 14.35 -0.59
N GLY A 119 -4.00 13.06 -0.73
CA GLY A 119 -4.43 12.03 0.21
C GLY A 119 -3.88 12.23 1.62
N PHE A 120 -2.57 12.52 1.73
CA PHE A 120 -1.93 12.74 3.02
C PHE A 120 -2.48 13.99 3.74
N GLU A 121 -2.53 15.15 3.07
CA GLU A 121 -3.02 16.40 3.65
C GLU A 121 -4.49 16.31 4.06
N ALA A 122 -5.34 15.68 3.23
CA ALA A 122 -6.73 15.42 3.58
C ALA A 122 -6.85 14.47 4.79
N GLY A 123 -5.96 13.49 4.91
CA GLY A 123 -5.89 12.60 6.06
C GLY A 123 -5.55 13.33 7.35
N VAL A 124 -4.49 14.15 7.34
CA VAL A 124 -4.12 14.98 8.50
C VAL A 124 -5.29 15.90 8.89
N ALA A 125 -5.92 16.58 7.93
CA ALA A 125 -7.04 17.47 8.20
C ALA A 125 -8.26 16.74 8.81
N ALA A 126 -8.51 15.49 8.38
CA ALA A 126 -9.60 14.69 8.92
C ALA A 126 -9.31 14.17 10.34
N LEU A 127 -8.06 13.82 10.64
CA LEU A 127 -7.66 13.20 11.91
C LEU A 127 -7.28 14.22 12.99
N ALA A 128 -6.70 15.35 12.59
CA ALA A 128 -6.09 16.33 13.48
C ALA A 128 -6.14 17.74 12.85
N PRO A 129 -7.34 18.34 12.72
CA PRO A 129 -7.51 19.65 12.09
C PRO A 129 -6.82 20.81 12.82
N ASP A 130 -6.39 20.59 14.08
CA ASP A 130 -5.60 21.53 14.87
C ASP A 130 -4.10 21.50 14.56
N LEU A 131 -3.59 20.48 13.85
CA LEU A 131 -2.19 20.40 13.46
C LEU A 131 -1.93 21.22 12.18
N THR A 132 -0.78 21.90 12.15
CA THR A 132 -0.27 22.51 10.92
C THR A 132 0.36 21.44 10.05
N CYS A 133 -0.02 21.34 8.77
CA CYS A 133 0.56 20.42 7.80
C CYS A 133 1.45 21.18 6.81
N LEU A 134 2.75 20.87 6.77
CA LEU A 134 3.73 21.54 5.92
C LEU A 134 4.27 20.59 4.83
N ALA A 135 4.14 20.98 3.58
CA ALA A 135 4.88 20.35 2.50
C ALA A 135 6.33 20.86 2.50
N VAL A 136 7.29 19.93 2.45
CA VAL A 136 8.73 20.22 2.32
C VAL A 136 9.26 19.58 1.04
N ASP A 137 10.37 20.11 0.52
CA ASP A 137 10.99 19.56 -0.69
C ASP A 137 11.39 18.10 -0.46
N ALA A 138 10.90 17.23 -1.34
CA ALA A 138 11.20 15.81 -1.28
C ALA A 138 12.68 15.56 -1.58
N VAL A 139 13.34 14.76 -0.74
CA VAL A 139 14.65 14.19 -1.09
C VAL A 139 14.41 13.11 -2.15
N PRO A 140 15.08 13.16 -3.32
CA PRO A 140 14.90 12.15 -4.36
C PRO A 140 15.20 10.75 -3.82
N SER A 141 14.23 9.84 -3.90
CA SER A 141 14.45 8.40 -3.67
C SER A 141 14.98 7.75 -4.95
N ARG A 142 15.73 6.64 -4.82
CA ARG A 142 16.14 5.85 -6.00
C ARG A 142 14.89 5.38 -6.76
N PRO A 143 14.84 5.52 -8.10
CA PRO A 143 13.72 5.03 -8.88
C PRO A 143 13.62 3.50 -8.79
N ALA A 144 12.40 2.98 -8.59
CA ALA A 144 12.14 1.54 -8.49
C ALA A 144 12.60 0.75 -9.72
N ALA A 145 12.59 1.38 -10.91
CA ALA A 145 13.05 0.80 -12.16
C ALA A 145 14.56 0.45 -12.17
N ALA A 146 15.37 1.11 -11.34
CA ALA A 146 16.82 0.84 -11.26
C ALA A 146 17.19 -0.43 -10.48
N LEU A 147 16.20 -1.18 -9.99
CA LEU A 147 16.39 -2.39 -9.20
C LEU A 147 16.18 -3.69 -9.99
N TRP A 148 15.59 -3.62 -11.20
CA TRP A 148 15.15 -4.82 -11.93
C TRP A 148 15.64 -4.81 -13.38
N GLY A 149 16.19 -5.94 -13.81
CA GLY A 149 16.60 -6.21 -15.20
C GLY A 149 15.41 -6.61 -16.10
N PRO A 150 15.64 -6.92 -17.38
CA PRO A 150 14.58 -7.37 -18.30
C PRO A 150 13.88 -8.64 -17.80
N PRO A 151 12.65 -8.94 -18.28
CA PRO A 151 11.99 -10.22 -18.02
C PRO A 151 12.96 -11.37 -18.26
N ARG A 152 13.05 -12.28 -17.28
CA ARG A 152 13.92 -13.44 -17.42
C ARG A 152 13.20 -14.47 -18.28
N ASP A 153 13.84 -14.90 -19.36
CA ASP A 153 13.44 -16.12 -20.05
C ASP A 153 13.72 -17.30 -19.11
N GLY A 154 12.65 -17.90 -18.59
CA GLY A 154 12.68 -19.03 -17.67
C GLY A 154 11.39 -19.83 -17.76
N ASP A 155 11.36 -20.97 -17.04
CA ASP A 155 10.15 -21.78 -16.94
C ASP A 155 8.99 -20.98 -16.33
N ALA A 156 7.77 -21.31 -16.76
CA ALA A 156 6.58 -20.71 -16.15
C ALA A 156 6.57 -20.97 -14.65
N ASP A 157 6.15 -19.95 -13.91
CA ASP A 157 5.87 -20.09 -12.49
C ASP A 157 4.37 -20.24 -12.28
N GLU A 158 3.92 -21.47 -11.98
CA GLU A 158 2.52 -21.79 -11.68
C GLU A 158 2.24 -21.61 -10.19
N LEU A 159 1.17 -20.90 -9.85
CA LEU A 159 0.74 -20.71 -8.47
C LEU A 159 -0.77 -20.88 -8.32
N VAL A 160 -1.18 -21.37 -7.15
CA VAL A 160 -2.57 -21.43 -6.73
C VAL A 160 -2.78 -20.46 -5.58
N VAL A 161 -3.76 -19.57 -5.71
CA VAL A 161 -4.18 -18.66 -4.64
C VAL A 161 -5.53 -19.12 -4.12
N THR A 162 -5.62 -19.40 -2.83
CA THR A 162 -6.87 -19.74 -2.16
C THR A 162 -7.45 -18.49 -1.51
N PHE A 163 -8.72 -18.24 -1.74
CA PHE A 163 -9.48 -17.14 -1.17
C PHE A 163 -10.55 -17.64 -0.21
N ASP A 164 -10.79 -16.86 0.84
CA ASP A 164 -11.97 -16.94 1.68
C ASP A 164 -12.61 -15.55 1.81
N ALA A 165 -13.87 -15.41 1.41
CA ALA A 165 -14.62 -14.16 1.41
C ALA A 165 -13.84 -12.97 0.81
N GLY A 166 -13.15 -13.20 -0.32
CA GLY A 166 -12.33 -12.21 -1.04
C GLY A 166 -10.93 -11.95 -0.44
N ARG A 167 -10.58 -12.56 0.70
CA ARG A 167 -9.23 -12.50 1.29
C ARG A 167 -8.37 -13.66 0.78
N PRO A 168 -7.14 -13.43 0.29
CA PRO A 168 -6.20 -14.53 0.05
C PRO A 168 -5.76 -15.12 1.40
N VAL A 169 -5.95 -16.43 1.56
CA VAL A 169 -5.67 -17.17 2.80
C VAL A 169 -4.59 -18.22 2.63
N ALA A 170 -4.32 -18.67 1.41
CA ALA A 170 -3.21 -19.59 1.12
C ALA A 170 -2.61 -19.35 -0.27
N ILE A 171 -1.33 -19.70 -0.42
CA ILE A 171 -0.63 -19.79 -1.70
C ILE A 171 0.00 -21.19 -1.77
N ASP A 172 -0.32 -21.95 -2.83
CA ASP A 172 0.11 -23.34 -3.02
C ASP A 172 -0.19 -24.25 -1.81
N GLY A 173 -1.32 -24.03 -1.16
CA GLY A 173 -1.76 -24.77 0.02
C GLY A 173 -1.17 -24.29 1.36
N GLU A 174 -0.16 -23.44 1.33
CA GLU A 174 0.45 -22.87 2.54
C GLU A 174 -0.32 -21.63 3.01
N THR A 175 -0.72 -21.60 4.28
CA THR A 175 -1.48 -20.48 4.85
C THR A 175 -0.64 -19.21 4.91
N VAL A 176 -1.22 -18.08 4.52
CA VAL A 176 -0.55 -16.78 4.48
C VAL A 176 -1.40 -15.67 5.10
N THR A 177 -0.75 -14.69 5.71
CA THR A 177 -1.38 -13.38 5.99
C THR A 177 -1.57 -12.60 4.68
N MET A 178 -2.35 -11.50 4.72
CA MET A 178 -2.48 -10.64 3.55
C MET A 178 -1.13 -10.04 3.12
N TRP A 179 -0.28 -9.66 4.09
CA TRP A 179 1.06 -9.18 3.80
C TRP A 179 1.91 -10.27 3.14
N GLN A 180 1.93 -11.48 3.70
CA GLN A 180 2.68 -12.61 3.14
C GLN A 180 2.18 -12.95 1.72
N ALA A 181 0.88 -12.86 1.46
CA ALA A 181 0.33 -13.04 0.12
C ALA A 181 0.87 -12.00 -0.87
N ILE A 182 0.88 -10.72 -0.50
CA ILE A 182 1.44 -9.63 -1.34
C ILE A 182 2.94 -9.81 -1.54
N GLU A 183 3.68 -10.17 -0.49
CA GLU A 183 5.13 -10.33 -0.50
C GLU A 183 5.56 -11.50 -1.39
N LEU A 184 4.98 -12.68 -1.17
CA LEU A 184 5.29 -13.88 -1.93
C LEU A 184 4.92 -13.73 -3.42
N THR A 185 3.72 -13.23 -3.71
CA THR A 185 3.31 -12.97 -5.11
C THR A 185 4.18 -11.90 -5.75
N THR A 186 4.64 -10.90 -5.00
CA THR A 186 5.59 -9.89 -5.50
C THR A 186 6.94 -10.51 -5.82
N GLN A 187 7.46 -11.38 -4.96
CA GLN A 187 8.73 -12.09 -5.20
C GLN A 187 8.66 -12.93 -6.48
N ARG A 188 7.59 -13.72 -6.63
CA ARG A 188 7.35 -14.59 -7.80
C ARG A 188 7.12 -13.80 -9.09
N ALA A 189 6.28 -12.77 -9.03
CA ALA A 189 6.06 -11.83 -10.14
C ALA A 189 7.37 -11.19 -10.62
N ARG A 190 8.20 -10.71 -9.68
CA ARG A 190 9.52 -10.12 -10.00
C ARG A 190 10.47 -11.12 -10.65
N ALA A 191 10.48 -12.37 -10.19
CA ALA A 191 11.30 -13.42 -10.80
C ALA A 191 10.96 -13.63 -12.29
N GLN A 192 9.69 -13.42 -12.65
CA GLN A 192 9.14 -13.57 -14.00
C GLN A 192 9.06 -12.26 -14.81
N GLY A 193 9.58 -11.14 -14.27
CA GLY A 193 9.53 -9.82 -14.93
C GLY A 193 8.13 -9.21 -15.00
N VAL A 194 7.18 -9.68 -14.18
CA VAL A 194 5.81 -9.18 -14.14
C VAL A 194 5.77 -7.85 -13.37
N GLY A 195 5.38 -6.78 -14.06
CA GLY A 195 5.22 -5.44 -13.51
C GLY A 195 6.53 -4.72 -13.19
N ASP A 196 6.49 -3.38 -13.20
CA ASP A 196 7.63 -2.48 -13.02
C ASP A 196 7.58 -1.71 -11.69
N THR A 197 6.75 -2.17 -10.75
CA THR A 197 6.39 -1.41 -9.55
C THR A 197 6.94 -2.03 -8.26
N ALA A 198 6.77 -1.34 -7.13
CA ALA A 198 7.21 -1.85 -5.84
C ALA A 198 6.46 -3.12 -5.40
N MET A 199 5.21 -3.32 -5.82
CA MET A 199 4.39 -4.48 -5.40
C MET A 199 3.60 -5.07 -6.59
N PRO A 200 4.27 -5.68 -7.59
CA PRO A 200 3.60 -6.33 -8.72
C PRO A 200 2.68 -7.49 -8.29
N GLY A 201 2.92 -8.11 -7.12
CA GLY A 201 2.04 -9.13 -6.55
C GLY A 201 0.61 -8.63 -6.30
N ALA A 202 0.45 -7.34 -6.05
CA ALA A 202 -0.86 -6.70 -5.93
C ALA A 202 -1.70 -6.88 -7.22
N SER A 203 -1.08 -6.77 -8.39
CA SER A 203 -1.74 -7.00 -9.69
C SER A 203 -2.09 -8.47 -9.91
N VAL A 204 -1.23 -9.39 -9.44
CA VAL A 204 -1.48 -10.84 -9.51
C VAL A 204 -2.70 -11.21 -8.68
N LEU A 205 -2.73 -10.78 -7.41
CA LEU A 205 -3.86 -11.00 -6.51
C LEU A 205 -5.14 -10.37 -7.06
N ALA A 206 -5.06 -9.16 -7.62
CA ALA A 206 -6.22 -8.49 -8.22
C ALA A 206 -6.73 -9.19 -9.50
N ALA A 207 -5.87 -9.86 -10.26
CA ALA A 207 -6.30 -10.69 -11.39
C ALA A 207 -7.03 -11.95 -10.90
N ALA A 208 -6.44 -12.65 -9.92
CA ALA A 208 -7.03 -13.84 -9.32
C ALA A 208 -8.40 -13.56 -8.67
N HIS A 209 -8.49 -12.48 -7.89
CA HIS A 209 -9.73 -12.06 -7.23
C HIS A 209 -10.85 -11.79 -8.24
N ARG A 210 -10.57 -11.05 -9.33
CA ARG A 210 -11.56 -10.73 -10.37
C ARG A 210 -12.06 -11.98 -11.08
N ASP A 211 -11.19 -12.95 -11.31
CA ASP A 211 -11.56 -14.23 -11.91
C ASP A 211 -12.53 -15.01 -11.01
N LEU A 212 -12.19 -15.14 -9.73
CA LEU A 212 -13.03 -15.82 -8.75
C LEU A 212 -14.38 -15.10 -8.56
N GLU A 213 -14.38 -13.77 -8.50
CA GLU A 213 -15.60 -12.96 -8.38
C GLU A 213 -16.55 -13.22 -9.56
N ALA A 214 -16.02 -13.31 -10.79
CA ALA A 214 -16.81 -13.59 -11.99
C ALA A 214 -17.48 -14.96 -11.98
N GLY A 215 -16.90 -15.94 -11.27
CA GLY A 215 -17.45 -17.29 -11.11
C GLY A 215 -18.37 -17.47 -9.91
N THR A 216 -18.29 -16.60 -8.90
CA THR A 216 -18.96 -16.80 -7.59
C THR A 216 -20.08 -15.80 -7.29
N VAL A 217 -20.04 -14.60 -7.87
CA VAL A 217 -21.02 -13.54 -7.59
C VAL A 217 -22.18 -13.59 -8.57
N GLU A 218 -23.41 -13.45 -8.04
CA GLU A 218 -24.63 -13.35 -8.84
C GLU A 218 -24.56 -12.16 -9.82
N ARG A 219 -25.10 -12.32 -11.03
CA ARG A 219 -24.88 -11.41 -12.16
C ARG A 219 -25.37 -9.98 -11.92
N ASP A 220 -26.54 -9.79 -11.31
CA ASP A 220 -27.07 -8.46 -11.02
C ASP A 220 -26.30 -7.78 -9.89
N LEU A 221 -25.91 -8.53 -8.86
CA LEU A 221 -24.99 -8.06 -7.82
C LEU A 221 -23.64 -7.63 -8.43
N ALA A 222 -23.03 -8.45 -9.29
CA ALA A 222 -21.77 -8.13 -9.95
C ALA A 222 -21.87 -6.86 -10.81
N ARG A 223 -22.98 -6.70 -11.56
CA ARG A 223 -23.23 -5.51 -12.38
C ARG A 223 -23.33 -4.25 -11.52
N PHE A 224 -24.03 -4.31 -10.39
CA PHE A 224 -24.13 -3.18 -9.47
C PHE A 224 -22.81 -2.90 -8.77
N LYS A 225 -22.12 -3.95 -8.29
CA LYS A 225 -20.82 -3.86 -7.62
C LYS A 225 -19.77 -3.19 -8.49
N ALA A 226 -19.74 -3.43 -9.81
CA ALA A 226 -18.82 -2.72 -10.70
C ALA A 226 -18.96 -1.18 -10.63
N GLY A 227 -20.16 -0.65 -10.37
CA GLY A 227 -20.38 0.77 -10.11
C GLY A 227 -19.84 1.22 -8.74
N VAL A 228 -20.02 0.38 -7.72
CA VAL A 228 -19.49 0.59 -6.38
C VAL A 228 -17.96 0.58 -6.38
N ASP A 229 -17.33 -0.41 -7.00
CA ASP A 229 -15.87 -0.55 -7.15
C ASP A 229 -15.25 0.72 -7.76
N ARG A 230 -15.82 1.21 -8.87
CA ARG A 230 -15.38 2.47 -9.50
C ARG A 230 -15.54 3.67 -8.56
N ARG A 231 -16.65 3.76 -7.84
CA ARG A 231 -16.88 4.86 -6.91
C ARG A 231 -15.94 4.81 -5.72
N TRP A 232 -15.68 3.62 -5.19
CA TRP A 232 -14.74 3.37 -4.10
C TRP A 232 -13.33 3.81 -4.49
N SER A 233 -12.84 3.32 -5.64
CA SER A 233 -11.53 3.69 -6.18
C SER A 233 -11.39 5.20 -6.41
N GLY A 234 -12.43 5.83 -6.97
CA GLY A 234 -12.46 7.28 -7.18
C GLY A 234 -12.40 8.10 -5.88
N LEU A 235 -12.97 7.60 -4.78
CA LEU A 235 -12.86 8.25 -3.47
C LEU A 235 -11.43 8.15 -2.91
N VAL A 236 -10.80 7.00 -3.03
CA VAL A 236 -9.41 6.80 -2.60
C VAL A 236 -8.47 7.72 -3.39
N HIS A 237 -8.60 7.74 -4.72
CA HIS A 237 -7.79 8.60 -5.58
C HIS A 237 -7.95 10.09 -5.27
N ALA A 238 -9.17 10.51 -4.89
CA ALA A 238 -9.46 11.89 -4.49
C ALA A 238 -9.05 12.23 -3.04
N GLY A 239 -8.30 11.37 -2.35
CA GLY A 239 -7.88 11.58 -0.96
C GLY A 239 -9.02 11.48 0.07
N ARG A 240 -10.15 10.87 -0.29
CA ARG A 240 -11.36 10.79 0.54
C ARG A 240 -11.46 9.48 1.32
N TRP A 241 -10.33 8.94 1.75
CA TRP A 241 -10.25 7.74 2.58
C TRP A 241 -11.15 7.86 3.81
N PHE A 242 -11.06 8.96 4.56
CA PHE A 242 -11.84 9.15 5.78
C PHE A 242 -13.32 9.55 5.56
N SER A 243 -13.81 9.57 4.31
CA SER A 243 -15.18 9.98 4.03
C SER A 243 -16.22 8.96 4.51
N PRO A 244 -17.41 9.40 4.98
CA PRO A 244 -18.50 8.51 5.36
C PRO A 244 -18.97 7.62 4.21
N LEU A 245 -18.96 8.14 2.98
CA LEU A 245 -19.37 7.37 1.80
C LEU A 245 -18.45 6.17 1.56
N ARG A 246 -17.12 6.35 1.62
CA ARG A 246 -16.18 5.22 1.44
C ARG A 246 -16.41 4.16 2.53
N ARG A 247 -16.67 4.57 3.77
CA ARG A 247 -17.06 3.70 4.91
C ARG A 247 -18.30 2.87 4.60
N ALA A 248 -19.36 3.50 4.09
CA ALA A 248 -20.57 2.77 3.71
C ALA A 248 -20.36 1.83 2.51
N LEU A 249 -19.46 2.17 1.59
CA LEU A 249 -19.11 1.29 0.48
C LEU A 249 -18.31 0.06 0.93
N ASP A 250 -17.49 0.17 1.99
CA ASP A 250 -16.78 -0.99 2.55
C ASP A 250 -17.77 -2.07 3.02
N ASP A 251 -18.86 -1.69 3.71
CA ASP A 251 -19.88 -2.64 4.17
C ASP A 251 -20.57 -3.38 3.01
N PHE A 252 -20.83 -2.65 1.92
CA PHE A 252 -21.37 -3.23 0.69
C PHE A 252 -20.36 -4.20 0.06
N VAL A 253 -19.11 -3.76 -0.10
CA VAL A 253 -18.02 -4.54 -0.71
C VAL A 253 -17.78 -5.82 0.09
N GLU A 254 -17.76 -5.74 1.42
CA GLU A 254 -17.59 -6.89 2.30
C GLU A 254 -18.71 -7.90 2.13
N THR A 255 -19.96 -7.42 2.09
CA THR A 255 -21.13 -8.29 1.87
C THR A 255 -21.07 -8.97 0.51
N ALA A 256 -20.70 -8.23 -0.54
CA ALA A 256 -20.63 -8.76 -1.89
C ALA A 256 -19.47 -9.74 -2.11
N ASN A 257 -18.46 -9.72 -1.23
CA ASN A 257 -17.31 -10.62 -1.28
C ASN A 257 -17.51 -11.93 -0.51
N ARG A 258 -18.58 -12.09 0.28
CA ARG A 258 -18.88 -13.34 1.00
C ARG A 258 -18.87 -14.62 0.16
N PRO A 259 -19.37 -14.65 -1.10
CA PRO A 259 -19.32 -15.86 -1.92
C PRO A 259 -17.96 -16.06 -2.61
N VAL A 260 -17.03 -15.10 -2.54
CA VAL A 260 -15.73 -15.11 -3.24
C VAL A 260 -14.73 -15.97 -2.45
N SER A 261 -15.01 -17.28 -2.37
CA SER A 261 -14.16 -18.29 -1.74
C SER A 261 -13.85 -19.40 -2.73
N GLY A 262 -12.61 -19.88 -2.76
CA GLY A 262 -12.15 -20.91 -3.70
C GLY A 262 -10.69 -20.74 -4.10
N GLU A 263 -10.24 -21.61 -5.01
CA GLU A 263 -8.88 -21.59 -5.53
C GLU A 263 -8.84 -21.03 -6.95
N VAL A 264 -7.80 -20.23 -7.23
CA VAL A 264 -7.51 -19.71 -8.56
C VAL A 264 -6.10 -20.10 -8.94
N ARG A 265 -5.94 -20.79 -10.06
CA ARG A 265 -4.64 -21.15 -10.61
C ARG A 265 -4.19 -20.12 -11.64
N LEU A 266 -2.96 -19.65 -11.50
CA LEU A 266 -2.34 -18.68 -12.39
C LEU A 266 -0.98 -19.18 -12.87
N THR A 267 -0.58 -18.69 -14.04
CA THR A 267 0.76 -18.87 -14.59
C THR A 267 1.41 -17.51 -14.79
N LEU A 268 2.61 -17.32 -14.23
CA LEU A 268 3.45 -16.14 -14.43
C LEU A 268 4.58 -16.47 -15.41
N ARG A 269 4.70 -15.72 -16.50
CA ARG A 269 5.75 -15.94 -17.50
C ARG A 269 6.05 -14.67 -18.29
N ALA A 270 7.34 -14.34 -18.45
CA ALA A 270 7.82 -13.31 -19.36
C ALA A 270 7.05 -11.97 -19.26
N GLY A 271 6.78 -11.52 -18.03
CA GLY A 271 6.06 -10.27 -17.77
C GLY A 271 4.54 -10.33 -17.82
N ALA A 272 3.96 -11.50 -18.09
CA ALA A 272 2.51 -11.71 -18.17
C ALA A 272 1.98 -12.57 -17.01
N VAL A 273 0.69 -12.38 -16.71
CA VAL A 273 -0.13 -13.20 -15.81
C VAL A 273 -1.23 -13.84 -16.65
N SER A 274 -1.33 -15.17 -16.59
CA SER A 274 -2.37 -15.95 -17.26
C SER A 274 -3.21 -16.70 -16.23
N LEU A 275 -4.53 -16.80 -16.45
CA LEU A 275 -5.46 -17.56 -15.61
C LEU A 275 -5.70 -18.94 -16.22
N ASP A 276 -5.65 -19.99 -15.41
CA ASP A 276 -5.84 -21.36 -15.86
C ASP A 276 -7.25 -21.84 -15.49
N HIS A 277 -8.16 -21.86 -16.47
CA HIS A 277 -9.54 -22.33 -16.30
C HIS A 277 -9.70 -23.86 -16.48
N GLN A 278 -8.61 -24.62 -16.41
CA GLN A 278 -8.70 -26.08 -16.44
C GLN A 278 -9.47 -26.55 -15.19
N PRO A 279 -10.52 -27.38 -15.32
CA PRO A 279 -11.25 -27.87 -14.17
C PRO A 279 -10.31 -28.67 -13.26
N LEU A 280 -10.38 -28.41 -11.95
CA LEU A 280 -9.76 -29.28 -10.94
C LEU A 280 -10.27 -30.71 -11.20
N ALA A 281 -9.36 -31.64 -11.46
CA ALA A 281 -9.72 -33.03 -11.64
C ALA A 281 -10.47 -33.52 -10.38
N ALA A 282 -11.70 -34.01 -10.58
CA ALA A 282 -12.59 -34.47 -9.53
C ALA A 282 -12.07 -35.71 -8.80
#